data_AF-A0A9X1XG47-F1
#
_entry.id   AF-A0A9X1XG47-F1
#
_cell.length_a   1.000
_cell.length_b   1.000
_cell.length_c   1.000
_cell.angle_alpha   90.00
_cell.angle_beta   90.00
_cell.angle_gamma   90.00
#
_symmetry.space_group_name_H-M   'P 1'
#
loop_
_entity.id
_entity.type
_entity.pdbx_description
1 polymer ?
#
loop_
_entity_poly.entity_id
_entity_poly.type
_entity_poly.pdbx_seq_one_letter_code
_entity_poly.pdbx_strand_id
1 'polypeptide(L)'
;MKLFHYHFWTDRVEETESYYRRLGFQVEGRYAMEKGTVTPYHPPLEWDDFRENALIFRIIEVRKGNINITFGAGKKPIFDHIGYLVTDEELKQLCNRADVMGWKTEAGARRTFIYTPYRFKVELQTRKDAVYEGDGSLARLVIASPDEAFERELERLFHREMEEISFVQGAQLHLQEVFMEGVEGSSKDPNKVIVTGLNGGKGLSKKSGSC
;
A
#
# COMPACT_ATOMS: atom_id res chain seq x y z
N MET A 1 9.25 12.95 0.62
CA MET A 1 8.60 11.71 0.15
C MET A 1 8.06 10.90 1.31
N LYS A 2 6.90 10.25 1.17
CA LYS A 2 6.26 9.47 2.24
C LYS A 2 5.61 8.20 1.69
N LEU A 3 5.93 7.04 2.26
CA LEU A 3 5.23 5.78 1.97
C LEU A 3 3.79 5.89 2.47
N PHE A 4 2.83 5.58 1.61
CA PHE A 4 1.40 5.72 1.95
C PHE A 4 0.54 4.57 1.45
N HIS A 5 1.05 3.77 0.51
CA HIS A 5 0.25 2.83 -0.23
C HIS A 5 0.89 1.46 -0.40
N TYR A 6 0.05 0.43 -0.39
CA TYR A 6 0.38 -0.86 -0.96
C TYR A 6 -0.84 -1.50 -1.63
N HIS A 7 -0.55 -2.34 -2.63
CA HIS A 7 -1.56 -2.98 -3.46
C HIS A 7 -1.43 -4.50 -3.46
N PHE A 8 -2.57 -5.19 -3.32
CA PHE A 8 -2.69 -6.63 -3.48
C PHE A 8 -3.69 -7.07 -4.54
N TRP A 9 -3.37 -8.10 -5.30
CA TRP A 9 -4.39 -8.94 -5.92
C TRP A 9 -4.76 -10.06 -4.96
N THR A 10 -6.04 -10.39 -4.85
CA THR A 10 -6.54 -11.39 -3.88
C THR A 10 -7.77 -12.14 -4.40
N ASP A 11 -7.90 -13.40 -3.99
CA ASP A 11 -9.11 -14.22 -4.16
C ASP A 11 -10.13 -13.99 -3.03
N ARG A 12 -9.84 -13.09 -2.08
CA ARG A 12 -10.60 -12.84 -0.84
C ARG A 12 -10.96 -11.37 -0.67
N VAL A 13 -11.53 -10.77 -1.71
CA VAL A 13 -11.75 -9.31 -1.80
C VAL A 13 -12.67 -8.83 -0.67
N GLU A 14 -13.80 -9.51 -0.45
CA GLU A 14 -14.76 -9.15 0.59
C GLU A 14 -14.21 -9.36 2.01
N GLU A 15 -13.51 -10.47 2.26
CA GLU A 15 -12.89 -10.69 3.57
C GLU A 15 -11.78 -9.68 3.85
N THR A 16 -11.03 -9.27 2.81
CA THR A 16 -9.98 -8.26 2.92
C THR A 16 -10.55 -6.90 3.28
N GLU A 17 -11.63 -6.47 2.60
CA GLU A 17 -12.33 -5.24 2.97
C GLU A 17 -12.84 -5.28 4.41
N SER A 18 -13.55 -6.36 4.76
CA SER A 18 -14.12 -6.55 6.09
C SER A 18 -13.04 -6.53 7.18
N TYR A 19 -11.86 -7.09 6.89
CA TYR A 19 -10.71 -7.04 7.79
C TYR A 19 -10.24 -5.61 8.04
N TYR A 20 -9.94 -4.84 7.00
CA TYR A 20 -9.44 -3.47 7.17
C TYR A 20 -10.49 -2.55 7.79
N ARG A 21 -11.78 -2.75 7.50
CA ARG A 21 -12.86 -2.01 8.17
C ARG A 21 -12.89 -2.24 9.68
N ARG A 22 -12.65 -3.47 10.15
CA ARG A 22 -12.54 -3.74 11.60
C ARG A 22 -11.34 -3.04 12.25
N LEU A 23 -10.29 -2.75 11.48
CA LEU A 23 -9.17 -1.92 11.91
C LEU A 23 -9.45 -0.40 11.81
N GLY A 24 -10.70 -0.04 11.50
CA GLY A 24 -11.14 1.35 11.40
C GLY A 24 -10.70 2.05 10.11
N PHE A 25 -10.46 1.30 9.03
CA PHE A 25 -10.36 1.87 7.69
C PHE A 25 -11.75 2.16 7.14
N GLN A 26 -11.85 3.23 6.36
CA GLN A 26 -13.05 3.59 5.61
C GLN A 26 -12.91 3.09 4.18
N VAL A 27 -14.01 2.59 3.61
CA VAL A 27 -14.06 2.26 2.18
C VAL A 27 -14.17 3.56 1.40
N GLU A 28 -13.23 3.85 0.52
CA GLU A 28 -13.28 5.02 -0.36
C GLU A 28 -14.10 4.71 -1.61
N GLY A 29 -13.94 3.51 -2.17
CA GLY A 29 -14.67 3.09 -3.35
C GLY A 29 -14.40 1.65 -3.74
N ARG A 30 -15.37 1.07 -4.44
CA ARG A 30 -15.28 -0.23 -5.08
C ARG A 30 -15.49 -0.02 -6.57
N TYR A 31 -14.66 -0.65 -7.39
CA TYR A 31 -14.63 -0.42 -8.84
C TYR A 31 -14.87 -1.74 -9.55
N ALA A 32 -16.05 -1.90 -10.14
CA ALA A 32 -16.42 -3.10 -10.90
C ALA A 32 -16.23 -2.86 -12.40
N MET A 33 -15.99 -3.93 -13.15
CA MET A 33 -16.00 -3.89 -14.60
C MET A 33 -17.39 -4.28 -15.10
N GLU A 34 -18.10 -3.36 -15.72
CA GLU A 34 -19.42 -3.60 -16.30
C GLU A 34 -19.43 -3.17 -17.75
N LYS A 35 -19.83 -4.07 -18.65
CA LYS A 35 -19.96 -3.80 -20.10
C LYS A 35 -18.73 -3.11 -20.73
N GLY A 36 -17.54 -3.42 -20.22
CA GLY A 36 -16.27 -2.86 -20.71
C GLY A 36 -15.86 -1.52 -20.11
N THR A 37 -16.65 -0.97 -19.18
CA THR A 37 -16.35 0.26 -18.46
C THR A 37 -16.16 -0.01 -16.97
N VAL A 38 -15.32 0.81 -16.32
CA VAL A 38 -15.15 0.77 -14.86
C VAL A 38 -16.26 1.60 -14.21
N THR A 39 -17.13 0.95 -13.47
CA THR A 39 -18.19 1.60 -12.68
C THR A 39 -17.78 1.71 -11.22
N PRO A 40 -17.79 2.91 -10.62
CA PRO A 40 -17.53 3.11 -9.21
C PRO A 40 -18.79 2.89 -8.35
N TYR A 41 -18.60 2.29 -7.19
CA TYR A 41 -19.59 2.08 -6.14
C TYR A 41 -19.01 2.58 -4.81
N HIS A 42 -19.53 3.70 -4.34
CA HIS A 42 -19.07 4.38 -3.13
C HIS A 42 -19.97 4.04 -1.92
N PRO A 43 -19.50 4.24 -0.68
CA PRO A 43 -20.37 4.24 0.49
C PRO A 43 -21.59 5.16 0.32
N PRO A 44 -22.73 4.87 0.96
CA PRO A 44 -22.93 3.87 2.01
C PRO A 44 -23.26 2.45 1.49
N LEU A 45 -23.07 2.15 0.20
CA LEU A 45 -23.32 0.81 -0.33
C LEU A 45 -22.42 -0.24 0.34
N GLU A 46 -23.00 -1.39 0.62
CA GLU A 46 -22.42 -2.52 1.33
C GLU A 46 -22.46 -3.80 0.48
N TRP A 47 -21.74 -4.84 0.91
CA TRP A 47 -21.66 -6.10 0.17
C TRP A 47 -23.02 -6.76 -0.10
N ASP A 48 -23.97 -6.59 0.82
CA ASP A 48 -25.32 -7.12 0.66
C ASP A 48 -26.11 -6.43 -0.45
N ASP A 49 -25.80 -5.17 -0.78
CA ASP A 49 -26.42 -4.44 -1.91
C ASP A 49 -25.98 -4.99 -3.28
N PHE A 50 -24.92 -5.81 -3.33
CA PHE A 50 -24.33 -6.31 -4.58
C PHE A 50 -24.64 -7.78 -4.87
N ARG A 51 -25.26 -8.50 -3.93
CA ARG A 51 -25.48 -9.96 -4.02
C ARG A 51 -26.29 -10.37 -5.24
N GLU A 52 -27.30 -9.57 -5.59
CA GLU A 52 -28.21 -9.87 -6.70
C GLU A 52 -27.55 -9.69 -8.07
N ASN A 53 -26.54 -8.83 -8.16
CA ASN A 53 -25.94 -8.42 -9.44
C ASN A 53 -24.64 -9.17 -9.79
N ALA A 54 -24.19 -10.10 -8.93
CA ALA A 54 -22.96 -10.88 -9.11
C ALA A 54 -21.74 -10.03 -9.54
N LEU A 55 -21.62 -8.81 -8.97
CA LEU A 55 -20.57 -7.87 -9.34
C LEU A 55 -19.19 -8.42 -8.96
N ILE A 56 -18.26 -8.36 -9.92
CA ILE A 56 -16.85 -8.65 -9.67
C ILE A 56 -16.10 -7.31 -9.56
N PHE A 57 -15.79 -6.93 -8.32
CA PHE A 57 -14.96 -5.76 -8.06
C PHE A 57 -13.53 -6.02 -8.50
N ARG A 58 -13.07 -5.24 -9.47
CA ARG A 58 -11.68 -5.29 -9.95
C ARG A 58 -10.74 -4.72 -8.92
N ILE A 59 -11.15 -3.66 -8.23
CA ILE A 59 -10.35 -2.90 -7.30
C ILE A 59 -11.27 -2.38 -6.18
N ILE A 60 -10.81 -2.46 -4.94
CA ILE A 60 -11.40 -1.80 -3.77
C ILE A 60 -10.31 -0.99 -3.09
N GLU A 61 -10.67 0.22 -2.70
CA GLU A 61 -9.79 1.17 -2.02
C GLU A 61 -10.32 1.42 -0.60
N VAL A 62 -9.44 1.27 0.39
CA VAL A 62 -9.73 1.60 1.78
C VAL A 62 -8.67 2.55 2.33
N ARG A 63 -9.08 3.49 3.19
CA ARG A 63 -8.23 4.56 3.70
C ARG A 63 -8.34 4.72 5.21
N LYS A 64 -7.22 5.10 5.85
CA LYS A 64 -7.16 5.48 7.27
C LYS A 64 -6.02 6.46 7.49
N GLY A 65 -6.34 7.72 7.78
CA GLY A 65 -5.34 8.79 7.83
C GLY A 65 -4.50 8.83 6.55
N ASN A 66 -3.17 8.78 6.70
CA ASN A 66 -2.21 8.76 5.60
C ASN A 66 -1.98 7.39 4.96
N ILE A 67 -2.86 6.41 5.22
CA ILE A 67 -2.75 5.06 4.68
C ILE A 67 -3.83 4.88 3.61
N ASN A 68 -3.43 4.40 2.45
CA ASN A 68 -4.29 3.96 1.38
C ASN A 68 -3.96 2.50 1.05
N ILE A 69 -4.93 1.60 1.09
CA ILE A 69 -4.73 0.20 0.73
C ILE A 69 -5.67 -0.11 -0.41
N THR A 70 -5.11 -0.68 -1.47
CA THR A 70 -5.86 -1.13 -2.62
C THR A 70 -5.76 -2.64 -2.70
N PHE A 71 -6.89 -3.30 -2.91
CA PHE A 71 -6.89 -4.72 -3.25
C PHE A 71 -7.87 -5.02 -4.36
N GLY A 72 -7.48 -5.89 -5.28
CA GLY A 72 -8.26 -6.23 -6.45
C GLY A 72 -8.49 -7.72 -6.62
N ALA A 73 -9.50 -8.09 -7.39
CA ALA A 73 -9.79 -9.49 -7.68
C ALA A 73 -8.66 -10.17 -8.47
N GLY A 74 -8.13 -11.25 -7.92
CA GLY A 74 -7.11 -12.11 -8.50
C GLY A 74 -7.39 -13.58 -8.21
N LYS A 75 -6.56 -14.48 -8.75
CA LYS A 75 -6.69 -15.94 -8.52
C LYS A 75 -6.07 -16.41 -7.19
N LYS A 76 -5.22 -15.58 -6.59
CA LYS A 76 -4.49 -15.83 -5.34
C LYS A 76 -3.89 -14.50 -4.84
N PRO A 77 -3.48 -14.42 -3.56
CA PRO A 77 -2.72 -13.28 -3.04
C PRO A 77 -1.43 -13.03 -3.83
N ILE A 78 -1.31 -11.86 -4.45
CA ILE A 78 -0.10 -11.38 -5.14
C ILE A 78 0.13 -9.94 -4.70
N PHE A 79 1.32 -9.68 -4.16
CA PHE A 79 1.76 -8.33 -3.83
C PHE A 79 2.19 -7.61 -5.11
N ASP A 80 1.54 -6.51 -5.46
CA ASP A 80 1.68 -5.87 -6.77
C ASP A 80 2.64 -4.66 -6.74
N HIS A 81 2.42 -3.73 -5.82
CA HIS A 81 3.24 -2.53 -5.69
C HIS A 81 3.10 -1.84 -4.33
N ILE A 82 4.01 -0.90 -4.11
CA ILE A 82 3.92 0.14 -3.07
C ILE A 82 3.75 1.50 -3.73
N GLY A 83 3.26 2.48 -2.97
CA GLY A 83 3.15 3.85 -3.44
C GLY A 83 3.69 4.89 -2.47
N TYR A 84 4.25 5.94 -3.07
CA TYR A 84 4.83 7.09 -2.39
C TYR A 84 4.12 8.39 -2.76
N LEU A 85 3.84 9.20 -1.74
CA LEU A 85 3.54 10.61 -1.91
C LEU A 85 4.85 11.35 -2.13
N VAL A 86 4.94 12.05 -3.25
CA VAL A 86 6.13 12.75 -3.70
C VAL A 86 5.78 14.17 -4.12
N THR A 87 6.75 15.07 -4.04
CA THR A 87 6.66 16.38 -4.70
C THR A 87 6.87 16.23 -6.20
N ASP A 88 6.50 17.26 -6.98
CA ASP A 88 6.75 17.25 -8.44
C ASP A 88 8.25 17.14 -8.78
N GLU A 89 9.13 17.68 -7.92
CA GLU A 89 10.57 17.57 -8.09
C GLU A 89 11.07 16.15 -7.79
N GLU A 90 10.62 15.55 -6.68
CA GLU A 90 10.93 14.15 -6.35
C GLU A 90 10.43 13.19 -7.45
N LEU A 91 9.23 13.43 -8.00
CA LEU A 91 8.69 12.67 -9.12
C LEU A 91 9.63 12.71 -10.34
N LYS A 92 10.06 13.92 -10.76
CA LYS A 92 10.98 14.08 -11.91
C LYS A 92 12.30 13.35 -11.66
N GLN A 93 12.87 13.51 -10.46
CA GLN A 93 14.14 12.86 -10.11
C GLN A 93 14.05 11.34 -10.12
N LEU A 94 12.97 10.76 -9.58
CA LEU A 94 12.73 9.32 -9.59
C LEU A 94 12.54 8.79 -11.02
N CYS A 95 11.77 9.48 -11.86
CA CYS A 95 11.58 9.10 -13.26
C CYS A 95 12.90 9.17 -14.05
N ASN A 96 13.72 10.20 -13.84
CA ASN A 96 15.02 10.33 -14.49
C ASN A 96 15.98 9.20 -14.06
N ARG A 97 16.00 8.84 -12.77
CA ARG A 97 16.82 7.71 -12.30
C ARG A 97 16.31 6.37 -12.84
N ALA A 98 15.00 6.17 -12.89
CA ALA A 98 14.41 4.99 -13.53
C ALA A 98 14.83 4.87 -15.00
N ASP A 99 14.81 5.97 -15.75
CA ASP A 99 15.26 6.00 -17.15
C ASP A 99 16.75 5.62 -17.29
N VAL A 100 17.63 6.19 -16.45
CA VAL A 100 19.05 5.83 -16.39
C VAL A 100 19.27 4.35 -16.04
N MET A 101 18.37 3.77 -15.23
CA MET A 101 18.38 2.34 -14.88
C MET A 101 17.75 1.45 -15.97
N GLY A 102 17.23 2.03 -17.05
CA GLY A 102 16.53 1.31 -18.12
C GLY A 102 15.15 0.80 -17.72
N TRP A 103 14.54 1.37 -16.67
CA TRP A 103 13.24 0.97 -16.16
C TRP A 103 12.12 1.78 -16.82
N LYS A 104 11.04 1.10 -17.22
CA LYS A 104 9.90 1.76 -17.87
C LYS A 104 9.17 2.64 -16.85
N THR A 105 8.87 3.88 -17.23
CA THR A 105 7.93 4.75 -16.52
C THR A 105 6.64 4.93 -17.31
N GLU A 106 5.53 5.10 -16.61
CA GLU A 106 4.22 5.33 -17.22
C GLU A 106 3.47 6.39 -16.44
N ALA A 107 3.46 7.61 -16.99
CA ALA A 107 2.72 8.73 -16.42
C ALA A 107 1.24 8.63 -16.79
N GLY A 108 0.38 8.54 -15.77
CA GLY A 108 -1.06 8.66 -15.90
C GLY A 108 -1.56 10.02 -15.39
N ALA A 109 -2.85 10.30 -15.64
CA ALA A 109 -3.47 11.56 -15.22
C ALA A 109 -3.48 11.77 -13.69
N ARG A 110 -3.42 10.68 -12.90
CA ARG A 110 -3.48 10.74 -11.44
C ARG A 110 -2.23 10.24 -10.74
N ARG A 111 -1.36 9.48 -11.40
CA ARG A 111 -0.22 8.79 -10.76
C ARG A 111 0.75 8.32 -11.84
N THR A 112 1.99 8.12 -11.45
CA THR A 112 3.03 7.57 -12.32
C THR A 112 3.48 6.22 -11.78
N PHE A 113 3.64 5.23 -12.65
CA PHE A 113 4.23 3.95 -12.28
C PHE A 113 5.65 3.83 -12.81
N ILE A 114 6.54 3.29 -11.97
CA ILE A 114 7.85 2.78 -12.37
C ILE A 114 7.77 1.26 -12.34
N TYR A 115 8.07 0.62 -13.48
CA TYR A 115 8.07 -0.83 -13.63
C TYR A 115 9.48 -1.37 -13.38
N THR A 116 9.63 -2.16 -12.31
CA THR A 116 10.90 -2.80 -11.97
C THR A 116 11.05 -4.16 -12.67
N PRO A 117 12.27 -4.69 -12.84
CA PRO A 117 12.48 -6.03 -13.39
C PRO A 117 11.97 -7.16 -12.46
N TYR A 118 11.59 -6.84 -11.23
CA TYR A 118 11.19 -7.80 -10.20
C TYR A 118 9.69 -8.14 -10.20
N ARG A 119 8.97 -7.79 -11.29
CA ARG A 119 7.50 -7.87 -11.39
C ARG A 119 6.79 -7.12 -10.25
N PHE A 120 7.45 -6.07 -9.78
CA PHE A 120 6.99 -5.13 -8.78
C PHE A 120 6.93 -3.74 -9.40
N LYS A 121 5.98 -2.91 -8.99
CA LYS A 121 5.93 -1.51 -9.41
C LYS A 121 6.14 -0.58 -8.21
N VAL A 122 6.57 0.63 -8.52
CA VAL A 122 6.52 1.76 -7.58
C VAL A 122 5.51 2.76 -8.12
N GLU A 123 4.47 3.04 -7.35
CA GLU A 123 3.50 4.10 -7.64
C GLU A 123 4.00 5.42 -7.05
N LEU A 124 3.96 6.49 -7.84
CA LEU A 124 4.30 7.84 -7.44
C LEU A 124 3.08 8.74 -7.59
N GLN A 125 2.74 9.44 -6.51
CA GLN A 125 1.56 10.27 -6.40
C GLN A 125 1.92 11.66 -5.87
N THR A 126 1.52 12.71 -6.59
CA THR A 126 1.74 14.10 -6.17
C THR A 126 0.50 14.73 -5.55
N ARG A 127 -0.67 14.11 -5.73
CA ARG A 127 -1.93 14.63 -5.21
C ARG A 127 -2.06 14.37 -3.72
N LYS A 128 -2.32 15.44 -2.96
CA LYS A 128 -2.55 15.37 -1.51
C LYS A 128 -3.84 14.65 -1.12
N ASP A 129 -4.84 14.63 -2.02
CA ASP A 129 -6.13 13.97 -1.79
C ASP A 129 -6.11 12.44 -1.97
N ALA A 130 -4.94 11.85 -2.23
CA ALA A 130 -4.75 10.41 -2.26
C ALA A 130 -4.81 9.76 -0.86
N VAL A 131 -4.75 10.59 0.19
CA VAL A 131 -4.87 10.19 1.60
C VAL A 131 -5.72 11.19 2.37
N TYR A 132 -6.09 10.84 3.61
CA TYR A 132 -6.68 11.79 4.55
C TYR A 132 -5.61 12.39 5.46
N GLU A 133 -5.87 13.60 5.96
CA GLU A 133 -5.13 14.12 7.11
C GLU A 133 -5.55 13.35 8.37
N GLY A 134 -4.58 12.96 9.21
CA GLY A 134 -4.85 12.26 10.48
C GLY A 134 -3.74 11.32 10.93
N ASP A 135 -4.00 10.63 12.05
CA ASP A 135 -3.01 9.90 12.85
C ASP A 135 -2.62 8.52 12.28
N GLY A 136 -3.23 8.10 11.17
CA GLY A 136 -2.84 6.87 10.48
C GLY A 136 -1.60 7.09 9.61
N SER A 137 -0.61 6.21 9.71
CA SER A 137 0.57 6.24 8.81
C SER A 137 1.17 4.85 8.61
N LEU A 138 1.76 4.60 7.43
CA LEU A 138 2.59 3.41 7.20
C LEU A 138 3.99 3.71 7.70
N ALA A 139 4.42 3.02 8.75
CA ALA A 139 5.72 3.23 9.36
C ALA A 139 6.78 2.31 8.75
N ARG A 140 6.44 1.04 8.51
CA ARG A 140 7.40 0.06 7.96
C ARG A 140 6.73 -1.07 7.20
N LEU A 141 7.38 -1.54 6.15
CA LEU A 141 7.04 -2.76 5.41
C LEU A 141 8.17 -3.79 5.53
N VAL A 142 7.79 -5.06 5.68
CA VAL A 142 8.72 -6.20 5.58
C VAL A 142 8.38 -6.96 4.30
N ILE A 143 9.27 -6.91 3.32
CA ILE A 143 9.06 -7.50 2.01
C ILE A 143 9.98 -8.71 1.85
N ALA A 144 9.38 -9.88 1.63
CA ALA A 144 10.12 -11.05 1.16
C ALA A 144 10.51 -10.86 -0.30
N SER A 145 11.75 -11.14 -0.66
CA SER A 145 12.25 -11.13 -2.03
C SER A 145 13.09 -12.38 -2.32
N PRO A 146 13.01 -12.98 -3.52
CA PRO A 146 13.95 -14.00 -3.95
C PRO A 146 15.29 -13.43 -4.40
N ASP A 147 15.33 -12.14 -4.73
CA ASP A 147 16.50 -11.46 -5.27
C ASP A 147 17.08 -10.49 -4.23
N GLU A 148 18.30 -10.77 -3.79
CA GLU A 148 19.07 -9.97 -2.83
C GLU A 148 19.53 -8.62 -3.42
N ALA A 149 19.50 -8.44 -4.74
CA ALA A 149 19.79 -7.16 -5.37
C ALA A 149 18.60 -6.20 -5.33
N PHE A 150 17.38 -6.69 -5.06
CA PHE A 150 16.17 -5.89 -5.15
C PHE A 150 16.20 -4.66 -4.21
N GLU A 151 16.65 -4.84 -2.97
CA GLU A 151 16.83 -3.75 -2.01
C GLU A 151 17.78 -2.67 -2.55
N ARG A 152 18.99 -3.08 -2.94
CA ARG A 152 20.02 -2.16 -3.44
C ARG A 152 19.60 -1.40 -4.69
N GLU A 153 18.86 -2.04 -5.60
CA GLU A 153 18.35 -1.38 -6.80
C GLU A 153 17.22 -0.40 -6.47
N LEU A 154 16.38 -0.68 -5.47
CA LEU A 154 15.43 0.31 -4.98
C LEU A 154 16.14 1.47 -4.30
N GLU A 155 17.14 1.24 -3.44
CA GLU A 155 17.93 2.32 -2.82
C GLU A 155 18.63 3.19 -3.88
N ARG A 156 19.11 2.58 -4.97
CA ARG A 156 19.64 3.29 -6.14
C ARG A 156 18.57 4.15 -6.83
N LEU A 157 17.35 3.63 -7.01
CA LEU A 157 16.23 4.39 -7.55
C LEU A 157 15.87 5.57 -6.65
N PHE A 158 15.78 5.37 -5.34
CA PHE A 158 15.39 6.42 -4.38
C PHE A 158 16.55 7.37 -4.03
N HIS A 159 17.78 6.98 -4.36
CA HIS A 159 19.02 7.66 -3.99
C HIS A 159 19.14 7.90 -2.48
N ARG A 160 18.71 6.92 -1.69
CA ARG A 160 18.80 6.90 -0.23
C ARG A 160 18.55 5.49 0.30
N GLU A 161 18.96 5.25 1.53
CA GLU A 161 18.50 4.11 2.31
C GLU A 161 16.99 4.22 2.58
N MET A 162 16.31 3.08 2.56
CA MET A 162 14.86 2.98 2.71
C MET A 162 14.48 2.48 4.10
N GLU A 163 14.63 3.30 5.14
CA GLU A 163 14.34 2.90 6.52
C GLU A 163 12.90 2.36 6.73
N GLU A 164 11.96 2.81 5.90
CA GLU A 164 10.57 2.37 5.96
C GLU A 164 10.31 1.01 5.25
N ILE A 165 11.32 0.41 4.63
CA ILE A 165 11.22 -0.92 4.01
C ILE A 165 12.39 -1.78 4.45
N SER A 166 12.08 -2.98 4.90
CA SER A 166 13.09 -4.00 5.18
C SER A 166 12.85 -5.20 4.29
N PHE A 167 13.93 -5.78 3.78
CA PHE A 167 13.88 -6.96 2.95
C PHE A 167 14.32 -8.19 3.72
N VAL A 168 13.64 -9.32 3.44
CA VAL A 168 14.02 -10.63 3.96
C VAL A 168 14.06 -11.63 2.81
N GLN A 169 14.93 -12.64 2.92
CA GLN A 169 15.01 -13.69 1.91
C GLN A 169 13.69 -14.48 1.88
N GLY A 170 13.15 -14.70 0.68
CA GLY A 170 11.94 -15.49 0.49
C GLY A 170 11.87 -16.12 -0.90
N ALA A 171 11.01 -17.14 -1.06
CA ALA A 171 10.89 -17.84 -2.34
C ALA A 171 10.23 -17.01 -3.46
N GLN A 172 9.47 -15.97 -3.09
CA GLN A 172 8.75 -15.10 -4.01
C GLN A 172 8.60 -13.71 -3.39
N LEU A 173 8.36 -12.72 -4.25
CA LEU A 173 8.04 -11.38 -3.80
C LEU A 173 6.70 -11.35 -3.06
N HIS A 174 6.70 -10.93 -1.79
CA HIS A 174 5.49 -10.87 -0.97
C HIS A 174 5.66 -9.92 0.22
N LEU A 175 4.62 -9.15 0.55
CA LEU A 175 4.61 -8.38 1.80
C LEU A 175 4.35 -9.34 2.97
N GLN A 176 5.29 -9.45 3.89
CA GLN A 176 5.15 -10.31 5.07
C GLN A 176 4.49 -9.60 6.24
N GLU A 177 4.91 -8.37 6.50
CA GLU A 177 4.46 -7.59 7.64
C GLU A 177 4.37 -6.11 7.31
N VAL A 178 3.40 -5.44 7.93
CA VAL A 178 3.20 -4.00 7.86
C VAL A 178 3.05 -3.43 9.25
N PHE A 179 3.72 -2.31 9.50
CA PHE A 179 3.67 -1.58 10.75
C PHE A 179 2.92 -0.27 10.52
N MET A 180 1.85 -0.06 11.27
CA MET A 180 0.93 1.05 11.07
C MET A 180 0.72 1.83 12.35
N GLU A 181 0.85 3.15 12.28
CA GLU A 181 0.33 4.03 13.33
C GLU A 181 -1.20 4.14 13.22
N GLY A 182 -1.88 4.29 14.35
CA GLY A 182 -3.33 4.41 14.41
C GLY A 182 -4.09 3.09 14.24
N VAL A 183 -3.39 1.95 14.19
CA VAL A 183 -3.95 0.59 14.29
C VAL A 183 -3.54 0.00 15.64
N GLU A 184 -4.42 -0.79 16.26
CA GLU A 184 -4.15 -1.45 17.53
C GLU A 184 -3.92 -2.96 17.35
N GLY A 185 -3.03 -3.52 18.16
CA GLY A 185 -2.76 -4.96 18.21
C GLY A 185 -1.94 -5.49 17.03
N SER A 186 -1.87 -6.81 16.91
CA SER A 186 -1.23 -7.49 15.76
C SER A 186 -2.11 -8.63 15.31
N SER A 187 -2.40 -8.69 14.01
CA SER A 187 -3.24 -9.73 13.42
C SER A 187 -2.84 -10.00 11.98
N LYS A 188 -3.29 -11.13 11.44
CA LYS A 188 -3.01 -11.54 10.06
C LYS A 188 -4.19 -11.21 9.16
N ASP A 189 -3.94 -10.53 8.05
CA ASP A 189 -4.96 -10.25 7.05
C ASP A 189 -5.28 -11.50 6.20
N PRO A 190 -6.36 -11.49 5.41
CA PRO A 190 -6.73 -12.61 4.53
C PRO A 190 -5.68 -12.96 3.47
N ASN A 191 -4.77 -12.03 3.15
CA ASN A 191 -3.67 -12.19 2.20
C ASN A 191 -2.41 -12.74 2.85
N LYS A 192 -2.47 -13.06 4.15
CA LYS A 192 -1.39 -13.59 4.99
C LYS A 192 -0.32 -12.57 5.38
N VAL A 193 -0.62 -11.28 5.26
CA VAL A 193 0.22 -10.18 5.76
C VAL A 193 -0.04 -10.01 7.26
N ILE A 194 1.03 -9.96 8.06
CA ILE A 194 0.93 -9.57 9.48
C ILE A 194 0.76 -8.04 9.52
N VAL A 195 -0.33 -7.57 10.11
CA VAL A 195 -0.59 -6.14 10.33
C VAL A 195 -0.38 -5.87 11.81
N THR A 196 0.65 -5.08 12.11
CA THR A 196 1.04 -4.73 13.47
C THR A 196 0.83 -3.24 13.70
N GLY A 197 -0.01 -2.93 14.67
CA GLY A 197 -0.21 -1.59 15.20
C GLY A 197 0.99 -1.11 16.01
N LEU A 198 1.50 0.07 15.67
CA LEU A 198 2.46 0.78 16.50
C LEU A 198 1.65 1.63 17.49
N ASN A 199 1.64 1.20 18.75
CA ASN A 199 1.11 2.03 19.81
C ASN A 199 1.90 3.33 19.80
N GLY A 200 1.24 4.44 19.46
CA GLY A 200 1.84 5.76 19.50
C GLY A 200 2.54 5.93 20.84
N GLY A 201 3.86 6.04 20.82
CA GLY A 201 4.66 6.20 22.01
C GLY A 201 4.29 7.51 22.70
N LYS A 202 3.29 7.50 23.58
CA LYS A 202 3.38 8.35 24.77
C LYS A 202 4.57 7.81 25.54
N GLY A 203 5.68 8.54 25.42
CA GLY A 203 6.96 8.17 25.96
C GLY A 203 6.84 7.66 27.39
N LEU A 204 7.56 6.57 27.66
CA LEU A 204 8.09 6.32 28.98
C LEU A 204 8.78 7.60 29.43
N SER A 205 8.16 8.35 30.35
CA SER A 205 8.85 9.37 31.11
C SER A 205 9.91 8.66 31.97
N LYS A 206 11.14 8.62 31.46
CA LYS A 206 12.30 8.36 32.30
C LYS A 206 12.44 9.54 33.26
N LYS A 207 12.12 9.24 34.53
CA LYS A 207 12.57 9.85 35.79
C LYS A 207 13.50 11.07 35.67
N SER A 208 13.16 12.13 36.37
CA SER A 208 14.12 12.80 37.25
C SER A 208 13.60 12.69 38.69
N GLY A 209 14.30 11.89 39.49
CA GLY A 209 14.32 12.11 40.92
C GLY A 209 15.09 13.39 41.20
N SER A 210 14.68 14.12 42.22
CA SER A 210 15.58 14.99 42.95
C SER A 210 15.41 14.69 44.43
N CYS A 211 16.57 14.61 45.09
CA CYS A 211 16.76 14.39 46.51
C CYS A 211 16.05 15.43 47.37
#